data_AF-A0A1C5QCR4-F1
#
_entry.id   AF-A0A1C5QCR4-F1
#
_cell.length_a   1.000
_cell.length_b   1.000
_cell.length_c   1.000
_cell.angle_alpha   90.00
_cell.angle_beta   90.00
_cell.angle_gamma   90.00
#
_symmetry.space_group_name_H-M   'P 1'
#
loop_
_entity.id
_entity.type
_entity.pdbx_description
1 polymer ?
#
loop_
_entity_poly.entity_id
_entity_poly.type
_entity_poly.pdbx_seq_one_letter_code
_entity_poly.pdbx_strand_id
1 'polypeptide(L)'
;MKTFKTIALLLVGTVSSLLLMGCGEIDTGTKTSAWEKETATVVAEEPETEIILGDIGGASTLQEAIADFNSKNDRITITIHDYYEENISDGISRLYDDILTGKGPDIISFSTDEMDVEVLREKGAIENLIPYLEKSDVIGEEDIVDSAYQVLTADGGLYMLPTNFVLYTLITKEKWCSNKENFTFEEALRAVRECEEDPMISRDLFLQEGAICGGYSGETEDNRLEQYIKIAEQLPQQAMFQTNDLLMREGKIPFNLECIGDMQQYLYKKSVWGEDAVYTGFPGAEGKGRIFIFDNCFAINSQSTHKEEAWKFVESYFTEEGQKTIAPNWNFSILQDVLDQQLSDSRKQEYYQTSDGKREKLPILTYEIGSTYENVYAAQDEDIQDVREMINNTKVMQRSDLPLIGITQAEALYYFNGEKSIEETAAAIRNKIDEMPNAKNAQPDMDVIINIGDFSVSLYEGEQEILGKLDEMGLLYEKVEDSDNKKYNYYYNVGDGEAQFIQVYFLEKECVRIRISSNETFAHTSRGIYSGNTYSQMVDQYGDSYEKHTYMGKERYTIYRYALGECFHEFGIPGEATGEIYNVDVYVSGQMPIYDYGEEIVED
;
A
#
# COMPACT_ATOMS: atom_id res chain seq x y z
N MET A 1 -28.75 45.40 47.04
CA MET A 1 -30.00 46.07 46.65
C MET A 1 -30.02 46.26 45.15
N LYS A 2 -30.99 45.61 44.49
CA LYS A 2 -31.47 45.76 43.09
C LYS A 2 -30.48 45.45 41.94
N THR A 3 -30.88 44.86 40.81
CA THR A 3 -31.66 43.65 40.44
C THR A 3 -31.57 43.53 38.91
N PHE A 4 -31.37 42.30 38.41
CA PHE A 4 -31.92 41.68 37.17
C PHE A 4 -31.47 42.12 35.75
N LYS A 5 -30.77 41.22 35.01
CA LYS A 5 -31.26 40.23 33.99
C LYS A 5 -30.08 39.75 33.11
N THR A 6 -29.60 38.50 33.17
CA THR A 6 -30.07 37.22 32.57
C THR A 6 -29.65 37.00 31.11
N ILE A 7 -28.87 35.92 30.86
CA ILE A 7 -28.93 34.81 29.84
C ILE A 7 -27.50 34.19 29.82
N ALA A 8 -27.16 33.12 30.58
CA ALA A 8 -27.34 31.66 30.38
C ALA A 8 -26.62 31.12 29.10
N LEU A 9 -25.43 30.48 29.12
CA LEU A 9 -25.04 29.11 29.58
C LEU A 9 -25.96 28.01 28.98
N LEU A 10 -25.51 26.96 28.27
CA LEU A 10 -24.61 25.82 28.60
C LEU A 10 -24.60 24.91 27.32
N LEU A 11 -23.54 24.23 26.85
CA LEU A 11 -22.72 23.13 27.40
C LEU A 11 -23.51 21.90 27.92
N VAL A 12 -22.86 20.73 27.86
CA VAL A 12 -23.30 19.36 28.22
C VAL A 12 -23.89 18.61 27.01
N GLY A 13 -23.39 17.47 26.58
CA GLY A 13 -22.68 16.40 27.30
C GLY A 13 -23.53 15.13 27.21
N THR A 14 -22.92 14.08 26.68
CA THR A 14 -23.45 12.74 26.40
C THR A 14 -24.13 12.05 27.58
N VAL A 15 -25.21 11.28 27.33
CA VAL A 15 -25.50 9.98 27.98
C VAL A 15 -26.41 9.13 27.07
N SER A 16 -25.93 7.94 26.72
CA SER A 16 -26.67 6.84 26.10
C SER A 16 -27.62 6.14 27.08
N SER A 17 -28.79 5.66 26.65
CA SER A 17 -29.37 4.39 27.12
C SER A 17 -30.48 3.88 26.19
N LEU A 18 -30.37 2.62 25.79
CA LEU A 18 -31.41 1.79 25.20
C LEU A 18 -32.69 1.73 26.07
N LEU A 19 -33.86 1.58 25.44
CA LEU A 19 -34.82 0.53 25.80
C LEU A 19 -35.84 0.27 24.70
N LEU A 20 -36.04 -1.03 24.50
CA LEU A 20 -36.88 -1.75 23.55
C LEU A 20 -38.39 -1.68 23.85
N MET A 21 -39.16 -1.97 22.78
CA MET A 21 -40.52 -2.53 22.72
C MET A 21 -41.74 -1.62 22.96
N GLY A 22 -42.67 -1.69 21.99
CA GLY A 22 -44.09 -1.57 22.27
C GLY A 22 -44.97 -1.18 21.07
N CYS A 23 -45.39 -2.14 20.26
CA CYS A 23 -46.56 -1.98 19.38
C CYS A 23 -47.83 -1.73 20.21
N GLY A 24 -48.73 -0.86 19.71
CA GLY A 24 -50.10 -0.77 20.21
C GLY A 24 -50.82 0.51 19.77
N GLU A 25 -51.65 0.40 18.74
CA GLU A 25 -52.71 1.35 18.41
C GLU A 25 -53.69 1.50 19.60
N ILE A 26 -54.21 2.72 19.83
CA ILE A 26 -55.65 3.01 19.93
C ILE A 26 -55.85 4.54 19.90
N ASP A 27 -56.76 4.91 18.99
CA ASP A 27 -57.34 6.21 18.70
C ASP A 27 -58.17 6.79 19.86
N THR A 28 -58.18 8.12 20.03
CA THR A 28 -59.40 8.94 20.22
C THR A 28 -59.08 10.44 20.37
N GLY A 29 -59.54 11.24 19.40
CA GLY A 29 -60.40 12.39 19.73
C GLY A 29 -59.80 13.81 19.82
N THR A 30 -59.64 14.44 18.65
CA THR A 30 -60.08 15.82 18.31
C THR A 30 -59.51 17.04 19.06
N LYS A 31 -58.72 17.87 18.34
CA LYS A 31 -59.11 19.22 17.86
C LYS A 31 -57.99 19.86 17.04
N THR A 32 -58.24 20.01 15.74
CA THR A 32 -57.45 20.80 14.80
C THR A 32 -57.53 22.30 15.12
N SER A 33 -56.40 22.98 15.13
CA SER A 33 -56.32 24.43 14.98
C SER A 33 -55.46 24.76 13.76
N ALA A 34 -56.07 25.51 12.85
CA ALA A 34 -55.58 25.88 11.53
C ALA A 34 -54.20 26.56 11.55
N TRP A 35 -53.17 25.85 11.08
CA TRP A 35 -51.96 26.40 10.43
C TRP A 35 -51.47 25.50 9.27
N GLU A 36 -52.34 24.67 8.70
CA GLU A 36 -52.07 24.03 7.41
C GLU A 36 -52.21 25.06 6.29
N LYS A 37 -51.09 25.72 5.99
CA LYS A 37 -50.83 26.32 4.68
C LYS A 37 -49.40 26.02 4.28
N GLU A 38 -49.30 25.14 3.29
CA GLU A 38 -48.19 25.04 2.33
C GLU A 38 -46.79 24.97 2.94
N THR A 39 -46.46 23.83 3.53
CA THR A 39 -45.16 23.22 3.23
C THR A 39 -45.42 22.22 2.13
N ALA A 40 -45.18 22.62 0.88
CA ALA A 40 -44.89 21.65 -0.16
C ALA A 40 -43.73 20.81 0.39
N THR A 41 -44.01 19.55 0.70
CA THR A 41 -42.98 18.53 0.85
C THR A 41 -42.25 18.54 -0.47
N VAL A 42 -41.10 19.23 -0.52
CA VAL A 42 -40.07 18.89 -1.50
C VAL A 42 -39.67 17.49 -1.10
N VAL A 43 -40.31 16.50 -1.71
CA VAL A 43 -39.74 15.17 -1.80
C VAL A 43 -38.43 15.42 -2.52
N ALA A 44 -37.31 15.36 -1.80
CA ALA A 44 -36.02 15.30 -2.46
C ALA A 44 -36.13 14.11 -3.41
N GLU A 45 -36.08 14.37 -4.71
CA GLU A 45 -35.95 13.29 -5.69
C GLU A 45 -34.71 12.48 -5.29
N GLU A 46 -34.83 11.16 -5.22
CA GLU A 46 -33.65 10.32 -5.03
C GLU A 46 -32.67 10.62 -6.18
N PRO A 47 -31.36 10.71 -5.88
CA PRO A 47 -30.36 11.00 -6.91
C PRO A 47 -30.50 10.01 -8.07
N GLU A 48 -30.50 10.51 -9.31
CA GLU A 48 -30.64 9.66 -10.50
C GLU A 48 -29.45 8.71 -10.69
N THR A 49 -28.28 8.98 -10.09
CA THR A 49 -27.09 8.14 -10.21
C THR A 49 -26.29 8.11 -8.91
N GLU A 50 -26.08 6.90 -8.39
CA GLU A 50 -25.16 6.61 -7.29
C GLU A 50 -23.80 6.19 -7.87
N ILE A 51 -22.73 6.76 -7.33
CA ILE A 51 -21.33 6.46 -7.69
C ILE A 51 -20.63 5.93 -6.46
N ILE A 52 -20.04 4.75 -6.59
CA ILE A 52 -19.29 4.11 -5.50
C ILE A 52 -17.83 4.53 -5.62
N LEU A 53 -17.31 5.17 -4.56
CA LEU A 53 -15.89 5.44 -4.39
C LEU A 53 -15.30 4.40 -3.45
N GLY A 54 -14.37 3.60 -3.94
CA GLY A 54 -13.58 2.69 -3.11
C GLY A 54 -12.39 3.41 -2.52
N ASP A 55 -12.16 3.22 -1.23
CA ASP A 55 -11.08 3.83 -0.47
C ASP A 55 -10.45 2.80 0.48
N ILE A 56 -9.23 3.07 0.97
CA ILE A 56 -8.52 2.19 1.91
C ILE A 56 -8.13 2.99 3.16
N GLY A 57 -9.05 3.10 4.13
CA GLY A 57 -8.74 3.68 5.44
C GLY A 57 -8.57 5.21 5.44
N GLY A 58 -8.85 5.86 4.31
CA GLY A 58 -8.83 7.30 4.06
C GLY A 58 -10.21 7.98 4.17
N ALA A 59 -11.28 7.25 4.49
CA ALA A 59 -12.66 7.75 4.42
C ALA A 59 -12.89 9.06 5.18
N SER A 60 -12.12 9.30 6.26
CA SER A 60 -12.21 10.53 7.05
C SER A 60 -11.74 11.81 6.33
N THR A 61 -10.80 11.71 5.39
CA THR A 61 -10.30 12.86 4.61
C THR A 61 -11.20 13.16 3.40
N LEU A 62 -11.90 12.14 2.88
CA LEU A 62 -12.80 12.27 1.73
C LEU A 62 -14.21 12.76 2.08
N GLN A 63 -14.64 12.58 3.34
CA GLN A 63 -16.00 12.90 3.78
C GLN A 63 -16.41 14.36 3.56
N GLU A 64 -15.51 15.32 3.78
CA GLU A 64 -15.82 16.74 3.59
C GLU A 64 -16.06 17.07 2.11
N ALA A 65 -15.17 16.59 1.23
CA ALA A 65 -15.30 16.76 -0.21
C ALA A 65 -16.58 16.11 -0.75
N ILE A 66 -16.90 14.89 -0.31
CA ILE A 66 -18.11 14.18 -0.70
C ILE A 66 -19.37 14.87 -0.19
N ALA A 67 -19.38 15.34 1.06
CA ALA A 67 -20.52 16.06 1.61
C ALA A 67 -20.76 17.38 0.86
N ASP A 68 -19.70 18.13 0.56
CA ASP A 68 -19.78 19.37 -0.22
C ASP A 68 -20.33 19.10 -1.63
N PHE A 69 -19.78 18.11 -2.33
CA PHE A 69 -20.22 17.72 -3.67
C PHE A 69 -21.68 17.26 -3.69
N ASN A 70 -22.07 16.34 -2.79
CA ASN A 70 -23.43 15.81 -2.71
C ASN A 70 -24.44 16.90 -2.31
N SER A 71 -24.04 17.90 -1.50
CA SER A 71 -24.95 19.00 -1.12
C SER A 71 -25.28 19.94 -2.29
N LYS A 72 -24.42 19.97 -3.31
CA LYS A 72 -24.51 20.85 -4.49
C LYS A 72 -25.02 20.13 -5.74
N ASN A 73 -25.12 18.80 -5.71
CA ASN A 73 -25.57 17.97 -6.83
C ASN A 73 -26.84 17.22 -6.46
N ASP A 74 -27.92 17.44 -7.21
CA ASP A 74 -29.20 16.76 -7.05
C ASP A 74 -29.31 15.47 -7.89
N ARG A 75 -28.37 15.26 -8.82
CA ARG A 75 -28.38 14.11 -9.76
C ARG A 75 -27.38 13.01 -9.47
N ILE A 76 -26.25 13.36 -8.85
CA ILE A 76 -25.15 12.44 -8.57
C ILE A 76 -24.96 12.39 -7.07
N THR A 77 -24.87 11.20 -6.51
CA THR A 77 -24.48 10.99 -5.11
C THR A 77 -23.29 10.07 -5.03
N ILE A 78 -22.24 10.53 -4.35
CA ILE A 78 -21.05 9.74 -4.08
C ILE A 78 -21.22 9.03 -2.73
N THR A 79 -20.96 7.74 -2.71
CA THR A 79 -20.91 6.91 -1.49
C THR A 79 -19.55 6.25 -1.36
N ILE A 80 -18.98 6.26 -0.16
CA ILE A 80 -17.70 5.57 0.12
C ILE A 80 -17.98 4.10 0.41
N HIS A 81 -17.21 3.22 -0.23
CA HIS A 81 -16.96 1.85 0.21
C HIS A 81 -15.53 1.78 0.75
N ASP A 82 -15.39 1.73 2.06
CA ASP A 82 -14.08 1.63 2.72
C ASP A 82 -13.66 0.16 2.78
N TYR A 83 -12.62 -0.19 2.03
CA TYR A 83 -12.03 -1.53 1.99
C TYR A 83 -11.14 -1.82 3.19
N TYR A 84 -10.81 -0.80 4.00
CA TYR A 84 -10.04 -0.98 5.22
C TYR A 84 -10.89 -1.60 6.32
N GLU A 85 -10.41 -2.74 6.81
CA GLU A 85 -10.96 -3.42 7.99
C GLU A 85 -9.92 -3.41 9.11
N GLU A 86 -9.18 -4.51 9.28
CA GLU A 86 -8.14 -4.65 10.32
C GLU A 86 -6.72 -4.59 9.73
N ASN A 87 -6.57 -4.91 8.43
CA ASN A 87 -5.31 -5.00 7.72
C ASN A 87 -5.41 -4.30 6.36
N ILE A 88 -4.50 -3.36 6.11
CA ILE A 88 -4.44 -2.59 4.88
C ILE A 88 -4.15 -3.49 3.66
N SER A 89 -3.31 -4.51 3.81
CA SER A 89 -2.96 -5.42 2.72
C SER A 89 -4.17 -6.22 2.24
N ASP A 90 -5.01 -6.69 3.17
CA ASP A 90 -6.20 -7.47 2.84
C ASP A 90 -7.25 -6.57 2.16
N GLY A 91 -7.36 -5.32 2.61
CA GLY A 91 -8.20 -4.30 1.96
C GLY A 91 -7.77 -4.02 0.52
N ILE A 92 -6.46 -3.82 0.30
CA ILE A 92 -5.87 -3.66 -1.03
C ILE A 92 -6.18 -4.88 -1.92
N SER A 93 -5.95 -6.10 -1.43
CA SER A 93 -6.22 -7.32 -2.19
C SER A 93 -7.70 -7.44 -2.59
N ARG A 94 -8.64 -7.20 -1.67
CA ARG A 94 -10.08 -7.21 -1.98
C ARG A 94 -10.47 -6.18 -3.02
N LEU A 95 -9.91 -4.96 -2.93
CA LEU A 95 -10.15 -3.91 -3.92
C LEU A 95 -9.67 -4.35 -5.31
N TYR A 96 -8.46 -4.91 -5.43
CA TYR A 96 -7.98 -5.47 -6.69
C TYR A 96 -8.91 -6.56 -7.24
N ASP A 97 -9.31 -7.51 -6.39
CA ASP A 97 -10.18 -8.62 -6.79
C ASP A 97 -11.54 -8.14 -7.28
N ASP A 98 -12.17 -7.19 -6.57
CA ASP A 98 -13.43 -6.61 -6.98
C ASP A 98 -13.29 -5.87 -8.32
N ILE A 99 -12.24 -5.06 -8.50
CA ILE A 99 -11.97 -4.37 -9.77
C ILE A 99 -11.82 -5.39 -10.91
N LEU A 100 -10.99 -6.43 -10.73
CA LEU A 100 -10.68 -7.41 -11.77
C LEU A 100 -11.84 -8.35 -12.08
N THR A 101 -12.71 -8.63 -11.11
CA THR A 101 -13.92 -9.44 -11.29
C THR A 101 -15.14 -8.65 -11.75
N GLY A 102 -15.00 -7.32 -11.92
CA GLY A 102 -16.07 -6.43 -12.41
C GLY A 102 -17.11 -6.06 -11.35
N LYS A 103 -16.78 -6.26 -10.06
CA LYS A 103 -17.59 -5.83 -8.90
C LYS A 103 -17.08 -4.54 -8.25
N GLY A 104 -15.94 -4.02 -8.73
CA GLY A 104 -15.23 -2.90 -8.13
C GLY A 104 -15.99 -1.58 -8.18
N PRO A 105 -15.51 -0.59 -7.41
CA PRO A 105 -16.10 0.74 -7.33
C PRO A 105 -15.99 1.48 -8.68
N ASP A 106 -16.75 2.56 -8.84
CA ASP A 106 -16.67 3.45 -10.00
C ASP A 106 -15.40 4.30 -9.98
N ILE A 107 -15.03 4.78 -8.78
CA ILE A 107 -13.83 5.58 -8.51
C ILE A 107 -12.97 4.83 -7.51
N ILE A 108 -11.66 4.83 -7.72
CA ILE A 108 -10.68 4.22 -6.84
C ILE A 108 -9.82 5.34 -6.25
N SER A 109 -9.83 5.48 -4.93
CA SER A 109 -9.03 6.43 -4.15
C SER A 109 -7.91 5.70 -3.41
N PHE A 110 -6.68 6.19 -3.52
CA PHE A 110 -5.49 5.56 -2.92
C PHE A 110 -4.30 6.52 -2.89
N SER A 111 -3.23 6.11 -2.19
CA SER A 111 -1.91 6.72 -2.31
C SER A 111 -0.89 5.75 -2.90
N THR A 112 0.10 6.28 -3.63
CA THR A 112 1.05 5.46 -4.40
C THR A 112 2.03 4.64 -3.54
N ASP A 113 2.12 4.94 -2.25
CA ASP A 113 2.81 4.13 -1.25
C ASP A 113 1.96 2.98 -0.70
N GLU A 114 0.63 3.03 -0.88
CA GLU A 114 -0.30 1.98 -0.52
C GLU A 114 -0.52 1.01 -1.69
N MET A 115 -0.81 1.55 -2.88
CA MET A 115 -1.24 0.76 -4.03
C MET A 115 -0.62 1.23 -5.35
N ASP A 116 -0.22 0.27 -6.19
CA ASP A 116 0.25 0.52 -7.55
C ASP A 116 -0.78 0.10 -8.60
N VAL A 117 -1.24 1.05 -9.41
CA VAL A 117 -2.26 0.80 -10.42
C VAL A 117 -1.70 0.23 -11.73
N GLU A 118 -0.41 -0.09 -11.80
CA GLU A 118 0.19 -0.66 -13.01
C GLU A 118 -0.48 -1.95 -13.46
N VAL A 119 -0.73 -2.89 -12.55
CA VAL A 119 -1.41 -4.16 -12.88
C VAL A 119 -2.82 -3.91 -13.44
N LEU A 120 -3.55 -2.92 -12.87
CA LEU A 120 -4.88 -2.55 -13.35
C LEU A 120 -4.81 -1.90 -14.74
N ARG A 121 -3.81 -1.05 -14.99
CA ARG A 121 -3.54 -0.46 -16.31
C ARG A 121 -3.27 -1.53 -17.35
N GLU A 122 -2.37 -2.47 -17.07
CA GLU A 122 -1.99 -3.54 -18.01
C GLU A 122 -3.18 -4.44 -18.36
N LYS A 123 -4.07 -4.69 -17.39
CA LYS A 123 -5.32 -5.43 -17.60
C LYS A 123 -6.44 -4.59 -18.22
N GLY A 124 -6.22 -3.28 -18.42
CA GLY A 124 -7.22 -2.35 -18.97
C GLY A 124 -8.41 -2.12 -18.05
N ALA A 125 -8.24 -2.29 -16.73
CA ALA A 125 -9.29 -2.17 -15.71
C ALA A 125 -9.56 -0.73 -15.25
N ILE A 126 -8.73 0.22 -15.69
CA ILE A 126 -8.85 1.65 -15.36
C ILE A 126 -8.75 2.51 -16.61
N GLU A 127 -9.45 3.65 -16.60
CA GLU A 127 -9.53 4.57 -17.72
C GLU A 127 -8.24 5.39 -17.91
N ASN A 128 -7.95 5.73 -19.17
CA ASN A 128 -7.02 6.81 -19.48
C ASN A 128 -7.77 8.14 -19.31
N LEU A 129 -7.27 8.99 -18.41
CA LEU A 129 -7.86 10.27 -18.01
C LEU A 129 -7.51 11.43 -18.95
N ILE A 130 -6.54 11.26 -19.86
CA ILE A 130 -6.16 12.32 -20.83
C ILE A 130 -7.37 12.87 -21.61
N PRO A 131 -8.26 12.03 -22.20
CA PRO A 131 -9.43 12.54 -22.93
C PRO A 131 -10.45 13.28 -22.05
N TYR A 132 -10.41 13.08 -20.73
CA TYR A 132 -11.26 13.81 -19.79
C TYR A 132 -10.64 15.18 -19.48
N LEU A 133 -9.33 15.24 -19.25
CA LEU A 133 -8.58 16.50 -19.13
C LEU A 133 -8.75 17.39 -20.37
N GLU A 134 -8.62 16.83 -21.58
CA GLU A 134 -8.77 17.60 -22.84
C GLU A 134 -10.16 18.24 -23.02
N LYS A 135 -11.18 17.71 -22.35
CA LYS A 135 -12.56 18.23 -22.39
C LYS A 135 -12.89 19.16 -21.22
N SER A 136 -12.04 19.18 -20.19
CA SER A 136 -12.29 19.93 -18.96
C SER A 136 -12.07 21.42 -19.19
N ASP A 137 -12.94 22.25 -18.61
CA ASP A 137 -12.73 23.69 -18.47
C ASP A 137 -12.16 24.04 -17.08
N VAL A 138 -11.88 23.04 -16.23
CA VAL A 138 -11.44 23.19 -14.83
C VAL A 138 -9.96 22.88 -14.66
N ILE A 139 -9.46 21.83 -15.32
CA ILE A 139 -8.07 21.39 -15.22
C ILE A 139 -7.56 20.90 -16.58
N GLY A 140 -6.42 21.45 -17.02
CA GLY A 140 -5.67 21.01 -18.18
C GLY A 140 -4.34 20.33 -17.82
N GLU A 141 -3.66 19.80 -18.83
CA GLU A 141 -2.30 19.25 -18.69
C GLU A 141 -1.32 20.32 -18.17
N GLU A 142 -1.46 21.55 -18.66
CA GLU A 142 -0.60 22.68 -18.31
C GLU A 142 -0.73 23.17 -16.86
N ASP A 143 -1.82 22.79 -16.18
CA ASP A 143 -2.06 23.16 -14.79
C ASP A 143 -1.34 22.24 -13.81
N ILE A 144 -0.93 21.04 -14.27
CA ILE A 144 -0.24 20.02 -13.47
C ILE A 144 1.26 20.34 -13.43
N VAL A 145 1.90 20.14 -12.27
CA VAL A 145 3.35 20.24 -12.12
C VAL A 145 4.06 19.37 -13.17
N ASP A 146 4.87 20.00 -14.03
CA ASP A 146 5.42 19.38 -15.25
C ASP A 146 6.19 18.07 -14.99
N SER A 147 7.09 18.06 -14.00
CA SER A 147 7.84 16.83 -13.67
C SER A 147 6.95 15.72 -13.13
N ALA A 148 5.90 16.06 -12.37
CA ALA A 148 4.92 15.09 -11.91
C ALA A 148 4.08 14.54 -13.08
N TYR A 149 3.60 15.40 -13.98
CA TYR A 149 2.86 14.98 -15.17
C TYR A 149 3.68 14.04 -16.07
N GLN A 150 4.95 14.34 -16.29
CA GLN A 150 5.86 13.49 -17.07
C GLN A 150 6.00 12.09 -16.45
N VAL A 151 6.05 11.98 -15.12
CA VAL A 151 6.14 10.69 -14.42
C VAL A 151 4.80 9.95 -14.47
N LEU A 152 3.69 10.64 -14.23
CA LEU A 152 2.34 10.07 -14.27
C LEU A 152 1.95 9.54 -15.66
N THR A 153 2.54 10.09 -16.73
CA THR A 153 2.25 9.72 -18.13
C THR A 153 3.32 8.87 -18.80
N ALA A 154 4.37 8.47 -18.07
CA ALA A 154 5.51 7.73 -18.60
C ALA A 154 5.11 6.40 -19.30
N ASP A 155 4.00 5.80 -18.87
CA ASP A 155 3.46 4.54 -19.40
C ASP A 155 2.52 4.71 -20.61
N GLY A 156 2.50 5.91 -21.22
CA GLY A 156 1.75 6.21 -22.44
C GLY A 156 0.30 6.65 -22.24
N GLY A 157 -0.10 6.97 -21.01
CA GLY A 157 -1.42 7.50 -20.66
C GLY A 157 -1.47 7.96 -19.20
N LEU A 158 -2.52 8.66 -18.81
CA LEU A 158 -2.75 9.10 -17.43
C LEU A 158 -3.80 8.20 -16.79
N TYR A 159 -3.42 7.34 -15.86
CA TYR A 159 -4.33 6.33 -15.29
C TYR A 159 -4.74 6.60 -13.84
N MET A 160 -4.19 7.66 -13.26
CA MET A 160 -4.57 8.21 -11.97
C MET A 160 -4.33 9.72 -11.99
N LEU A 161 -5.13 10.46 -11.24
CA LEU A 161 -4.96 11.90 -11.06
C LEU A 161 -4.84 12.21 -9.57
N PRO A 162 -3.63 12.53 -9.07
CA PRO A 162 -3.44 12.95 -7.69
C PRO A 162 -3.87 14.38 -7.46
N THR A 163 -4.06 14.74 -6.20
CA THR A 163 -4.28 16.15 -5.80
C THR A 163 -3.07 16.74 -5.07
N ASN A 164 -2.25 15.89 -4.47
CA ASN A 164 -1.05 16.27 -3.74
C ASN A 164 0.09 15.29 -3.98
N PHE A 165 1.29 15.71 -3.61
CA PHE A 165 2.45 14.83 -3.55
C PHE A 165 3.40 15.21 -2.41
N VAL A 166 4.24 14.27 -2.05
CA VAL A 166 5.43 14.46 -1.23
C VAL A 166 6.66 13.91 -1.96
N LEU A 167 7.84 14.33 -1.54
CA LEU A 167 9.11 13.82 -2.07
C LEU A 167 9.82 12.94 -1.05
N TYR A 168 10.16 11.72 -1.45
CA TYR A 168 11.14 10.90 -0.75
C TYR A 168 12.54 11.20 -1.26
N THR A 169 13.45 11.46 -0.32
CA THR A 169 14.85 11.77 -0.61
C THR A 169 15.75 11.40 0.56
N LEU A 170 17.02 11.11 0.29
CA LEU A 170 18.01 10.99 1.36
C LEU A 170 18.54 12.38 1.75
N ILE A 171 18.68 12.62 3.04
CA ILE A 171 19.42 13.76 3.61
C ILE A 171 20.74 13.28 4.22
N THR A 172 21.80 14.03 4.01
CA THR A 172 23.13 13.78 4.58
C THR A 172 23.85 15.10 4.90
N LYS A 173 25.12 15.03 5.31
CA LYS A 173 26.01 16.17 5.50
C LYS A 173 26.89 16.38 4.28
N GLU A 174 27.26 17.63 3.98
CA GLU A 174 28.20 17.98 2.88
C GLU A 174 29.51 17.20 2.93
N LYS A 175 30.01 16.85 4.13
CA LYS A 175 31.24 16.04 4.27
C LYS A 175 31.12 14.65 3.64
N TRP A 176 29.91 14.11 3.51
CA TRP A 176 29.64 12.80 2.94
C TRP A 176 29.31 12.87 1.45
N CYS A 177 28.61 13.93 1.01
CA CYS A 177 28.21 14.12 -0.38
C CYS A 177 28.84 15.38 -0.97
N SER A 178 29.71 15.21 -1.95
CA SER A 178 30.42 16.30 -2.62
C SER A 178 29.59 17.02 -3.69
N ASN A 179 28.51 16.40 -4.17
CA ASN A 179 27.59 16.96 -5.16
C ASN A 179 26.16 16.51 -4.88
N LYS A 180 25.30 17.44 -4.45
CA LYS A 180 23.90 17.16 -4.09
C LYS A 180 23.06 16.51 -5.19
N GLU A 181 23.43 16.67 -6.46
CA GLU A 181 22.72 16.05 -7.60
C GLU A 181 23.27 14.67 -7.99
N ASN A 182 24.40 14.24 -7.41
CA ASN A 182 25.01 12.95 -7.68
C ASN A 182 25.69 12.40 -6.41
N PHE A 183 24.88 11.92 -5.48
CA PHE A 183 25.40 11.12 -4.37
C PHE A 183 25.81 9.75 -4.88
N THR A 184 27.09 9.42 -4.74
CA THR A 184 27.64 8.19 -5.33
C THR A 184 27.55 7.01 -4.35
N PHE A 185 27.59 5.78 -4.88
CA PHE A 185 27.68 4.59 -4.03
C PHE A 185 28.93 4.60 -3.14
N GLU A 186 30.05 5.11 -3.64
CA GLU A 186 31.28 5.22 -2.86
C GLU A 186 31.11 6.18 -1.67
N GLU A 187 30.46 7.32 -1.89
CA GLU A 187 30.15 8.29 -0.84
C GLU A 187 29.20 7.71 0.21
N ALA A 188 28.13 7.04 -0.23
CA ALA A 188 27.18 6.38 0.67
C ALA A 188 27.85 5.27 1.49
N LEU A 189 28.63 4.41 0.83
CA LEU A 189 29.37 3.32 1.48
C LEU A 189 30.44 3.85 2.45
N ARG A 190 31.10 4.96 2.12
CA ARG A 190 32.02 5.65 3.03
C ARG A 190 31.28 6.19 4.25
N ALA A 191 30.14 6.85 4.04
CA ALA A 191 29.35 7.43 5.12
C ALA A 191 28.94 6.36 6.15
N VAL A 192 28.37 5.23 5.70
CA VAL A 192 27.95 4.15 6.61
C VAL A 192 29.11 3.44 7.31
N ARG A 193 30.32 3.43 6.72
CA ARG A 193 31.51 2.80 7.33
C ARG A 193 32.24 3.69 8.34
N GLU A 194 32.20 5.00 8.13
CA GLU A 194 32.92 5.97 8.96
C GLU A 194 32.06 6.58 10.07
N CYS A 195 30.73 6.49 9.97
CA CYS A 195 29.83 6.94 11.03
C CYS A 195 29.84 5.97 12.23
N GLU A 196 29.74 6.54 13.42
CA GLU A 196 29.74 5.79 14.68
C GLU A 196 28.36 5.17 14.99
N GLU A 197 27.30 5.77 14.45
CA GLU A 197 25.91 5.41 14.73
C GLU A 197 25.24 4.91 13.44
N ASP A 198 24.36 3.93 13.60
CA ASP A 198 23.57 3.39 12.50
C ASP A 198 22.52 4.41 12.01
N PRO A 199 22.23 4.46 10.70
CA PRO A 199 21.13 5.26 10.19
C PRO A 199 19.77 4.73 10.62
N MET A 200 18.75 5.58 10.51
CA MET A 200 17.38 5.20 10.90
C MET A 200 16.68 4.34 9.85
N ILE A 201 17.09 4.45 8.58
CA ILE A 201 16.55 3.65 7.48
C ILE A 201 16.97 2.19 7.63
N SER A 202 15.99 1.27 7.53
CA SER A 202 16.27 -0.16 7.51
C SER A 202 16.92 -0.58 6.20
N ARG A 203 17.62 -1.70 6.23
CA ARG A 203 18.18 -2.29 5.00
C ARG A 203 17.10 -2.57 3.95
N ASP A 204 15.93 -3.05 4.39
CA ASP A 204 14.84 -3.48 3.52
C ASP A 204 14.21 -2.28 2.81
N LEU A 205 13.98 -1.19 3.55
CA LEU A 205 13.48 0.06 2.98
C LEU A 205 14.52 0.68 2.05
N PHE A 206 15.81 0.62 2.39
CA PHE A 206 16.86 1.14 1.51
C PHE A 206 16.95 0.37 0.19
N LEU A 207 16.83 -0.96 0.22
CA LEU A 207 16.78 -1.78 -0.99
C LEU A 207 15.52 -1.49 -1.81
N GLN A 208 14.36 -1.39 -1.17
CA GLN A 208 13.09 -1.08 -1.84
C GLN A 208 13.15 0.27 -2.57
N GLU A 209 13.47 1.34 -1.86
CA GLU A 209 13.48 2.68 -2.46
C GLU A 209 14.63 2.86 -3.46
N GLY A 210 15.76 2.18 -3.23
CA GLY A 210 16.86 2.07 -4.19
C GLY A 210 16.43 1.38 -5.50
N ALA A 211 15.55 0.37 -5.42
CA ALA A 211 14.95 -0.29 -6.58
C ALA A 211 14.21 0.69 -7.47
N ILE A 212 13.30 1.45 -6.85
CA ILE A 212 12.40 2.40 -7.49
C ILE A 212 13.20 3.50 -8.21
N CYS A 213 14.33 3.91 -7.62
CA CYS A 213 15.28 4.84 -8.24
C CYS A 213 16.08 4.25 -9.44
N GLY A 214 15.72 3.06 -9.91
CA GLY A 214 16.37 2.34 -10.99
C GLY A 214 17.59 1.54 -10.53
N GLY A 215 17.67 1.15 -9.25
CA GLY A 215 18.75 0.35 -8.70
C GLY A 215 18.82 -1.08 -9.25
N TYR A 216 17.72 -1.57 -9.85
CA TYR A 216 17.66 -2.85 -10.54
C TYR A 216 17.50 -2.59 -12.04
N SER A 217 18.54 -2.84 -12.82
CA SER A 217 18.34 -3.04 -14.26
C SER A 217 18.52 -4.51 -14.60
N GLY A 218 17.80 -4.96 -15.63
CA GLY A 218 18.03 -6.25 -16.25
C GLY A 218 19.29 -6.29 -17.11
N GLU A 219 20.09 -5.22 -17.17
CA GLU A 219 21.32 -5.18 -17.96
C GLU A 219 22.47 -5.86 -17.20
N THR A 220 23.11 -6.84 -17.83
CA THR A 220 24.16 -7.66 -17.21
C THR A 220 25.44 -6.90 -16.86
N GLU A 221 25.66 -5.72 -17.45
CA GLU A 221 26.82 -4.85 -17.15
C GLU A 221 26.56 -3.84 -16.03
N ASP A 222 25.32 -3.75 -15.56
CA ASP A 222 24.95 -2.86 -14.47
C ASP A 222 25.13 -3.55 -13.12
N ASN A 223 26.00 -2.97 -12.28
CA ASN A 223 26.33 -3.49 -10.96
C ASN A 223 25.66 -2.71 -9.81
N ARG A 224 24.63 -1.90 -10.12
CA ARG A 224 23.92 -1.08 -9.12
C ARG A 224 23.30 -1.92 -8.02
N LEU A 225 22.66 -3.04 -8.36
CA LEU A 225 22.07 -3.97 -7.38
C LEU A 225 23.11 -4.43 -6.36
N GLU A 226 24.29 -4.85 -6.82
CA GLU A 226 25.40 -5.24 -5.96
C GLU A 226 25.90 -4.08 -5.08
N GLN A 227 25.89 -2.83 -5.57
CA GLN A 227 26.25 -1.67 -4.75
C GLN A 227 25.20 -1.38 -3.66
N TYR A 228 23.91 -1.46 -3.99
CA TYR A 228 22.81 -1.30 -3.04
C TYR A 228 22.87 -2.37 -1.93
N ILE A 229 23.07 -3.64 -2.30
CA ILE A 229 23.23 -4.75 -1.34
C ILE A 229 24.44 -4.51 -0.42
N LYS A 230 25.58 -4.02 -0.93
CA LYS A 230 26.76 -3.70 -0.10
C LYS A 230 26.52 -2.60 0.91
N ILE A 231 25.74 -1.59 0.55
CA ILE A 231 25.39 -0.52 1.49
C ILE A 231 24.38 -1.06 2.51
N ALA A 232 23.34 -1.76 2.04
CA ALA A 232 22.31 -2.40 2.88
C ALA A 232 22.89 -3.40 3.88
N GLU A 233 24.02 -4.04 3.56
CA GLU A 233 24.78 -4.90 4.47
C GLU A 233 25.18 -4.16 5.77
N GLN A 234 25.46 -2.86 5.68
CA GLN A 234 25.89 -2.00 6.79
C GLN A 234 24.72 -1.29 7.49
N LEU A 235 23.47 -1.48 7.01
CA LEU A 235 22.27 -0.86 7.59
C LEU A 235 21.61 -1.80 8.60
N PRO A 236 20.87 -1.26 9.60
CA PRO A 236 20.15 -2.08 10.54
C PRO A 236 19.02 -2.87 9.86
N GLN A 237 18.72 -4.06 10.37
CA GLN A 237 17.65 -4.91 9.83
C GLN A 237 16.27 -4.25 9.97
N GLN A 238 16.01 -3.59 11.10
CA GLN A 238 14.77 -2.85 11.35
C GLN A 238 15.07 -1.36 11.49
N ALA A 239 14.08 -0.53 11.14
CA ALA A 239 14.21 0.91 11.29
C ALA A 239 14.41 1.26 12.77
N MET A 240 15.44 2.05 13.07
CA MET A 240 15.74 2.46 14.43
C MET A 240 15.28 3.90 14.65
N PHE A 241 14.43 4.10 15.65
CA PHE A 241 14.07 5.46 16.08
C PHE A 241 15.25 6.10 16.81
N GLN A 242 15.84 7.14 16.22
CA GLN A 242 16.84 7.96 16.90
C GLN A 242 16.13 9.05 17.71
N THR A 243 16.35 9.05 19.02
CA THR A 243 15.77 10.06 19.93
C THR A 243 16.68 11.25 20.17
N ASN A 244 17.96 11.15 19.76
CA ASN A 244 18.93 12.23 19.90
C ASN A 244 19.24 12.90 18.55
N ASP A 245 18.45 13.92 18.21
CA ASP A 245 18.59 14.70 16.97
C ASP A 245 19.96 15.39 16.83
N LEU A 246 20.73 15.58 17.93
CA LEU A 246 22.09 16.12 17.86
C LEU A 246 23.03 15.24 17.03
N LEU A 247 22.77 13.93 16.94
CA LEU A 247 23.61 13.02 16.16
C LEU A 247 23.55 13.33 14.66
N MET A 248 22.39 13.76 14.15
CA MET A 248 22.24 14.23 12.78
C MET A 248 23.04 15.52 12.57
N ARG A 249 22.91 16.47 13.50
CA ARG A 249 23.62 17.75 13.48
C ARG A 249 25.14 17.62 13.57
N GLU A 250 25.63 16.68 14.37
CA GLU A 250 27.07 16.36 14.51
C GLU A 250 27.60 15.52 13.33
N GLY A 251 26.71 15.06 12.44
CA GLY A 251 27.05 14.21 11.31
C GLY A 251 27.55 12.83 11.74
N LYS A 252 27.02 12.30 12.85
CA LYS A 252 27.26 10.94 13.33
C LYS A 252 26.30 9.91 12.72
N ILE A 253 25.21 10.39 12.14
CA ILE A 253 24.31 9.61 11.29
C ILE A 253 24.76 9.79 9.82
N PRO A 254 24.89 8.71 9.03
CA PRO A 254 25.41 8.82 7.67
C PRO A 254 24.43 9.50 6.72
N PHE A 255 23.17 9.05 6.72
CA PHE A 255 22.06 9.65 5.98
C PHE A 255 20.74 9.11 6.55
N ASN A 256 19.64 9.81 6.30
CA ASN A 256 18.29 9.32 6.56
C ASN A 256 17.39 9.51 5.34
N LEU A 257 16.38 8.66 5.20
CA LEU A 257 15.26 8.91 4.29
C LEU A 257 14.32 9.93 4.94
N GLU A 258 13.96 10.95 4.16
CA GLU A 258 13.06 12.01 4.58
C GLU A 258 11.91 12.13 3.58
N CYS A 259 10.72 12.36 4.15
CA CYS A 259 9.52 12.72 3.43
C CYS A 259 9.34 14.23 3.50
N ILE A 260 9.32 14.90 2.35
CA ILE A 260 9.16 16.35 2.25
C ILE A 260 7.87 16.65 1.51
N GLY A 261 6.82 17.00 2.26
CA GLY A 261 5.53 17.44 1.74
C GLY A 261 5.35 18.96 1.74
N ASP A 262 6.08 19.72 2.57
CA ASP A 262 5.94 21.17 2.59
C ASP A 262 7.25 21.90 2.96
N MET A 263 7.23 23.22 2.85
CA MET A 263 8.37 24.07 3.21
C MET A 263 8.69 24.05 4.71
N GLN A 264 7.70 23.82 5.58
CA GLN A 264 7.91 23.76 7.03
C GLN A 264 8.71 22.50 7.40
N GLN A 265 8.37 21.35 6.81
CA GLN A 265 9.09 20.08 6.95
C GLN A 265 10.49 20.17 6.38
N TYR A 266 10.66 20.75 5.18
CA TYR A 266 11.99 21.01 4.59
C TYR A 266 12.87 21.84 5.55
N LEU A 267 12.38 22.99 6.02
CA LEU A 267 13.14 23.88 6.89
C LEU A 267 13.43 23.24 8.26
N TYR A 268 12.48 22.47 8.80
CA TYR A 268 12.68 21.71 10.03
C TYR A 268 13.83 20.71 9.88
N LYS A 269 13.80 19.87 8.85
CA LYS A 269 14.80 18.83 8.63
C LYS A 269 16.17 19.42 8.29
N LYS A 270 16.23 20.47 7.47
CA LYS A 270 17.45 21.26 7.23
C LYS A 270 17.99 21.83 8.54
N SER A 271 17.14 22.39 9.41
CA SER A 271 17.55 22.90 10.72
C SER A 271 18.09 21.79 11.63
N VAL A 272 17.44 20.63 11.71
CA VAL A 272 17.91 19.48 12.51
C VAL A 272 19.30 19.05 12.07
N TRP A 273 19.50 18.87 10.77
CA TRP A 273 20.78 18.44 10.19
C TRP A 273 21.86 19.53 10.19
N GLY A 274 21.48 20.82 10.19
CA GLY A 274 22.40 21.96 10.21
C GLY A 274 22.61 22.62 8.84
N GLU A 275 23.38 23.72 8.80
CA GLU A 275 23.59 24.52 7.58
C GLU A 275 24.27 23.74 6.44
N ASP A 276 25.06 22.72 6.78
CA ASP A 276 25.75 21.79 5.87
C ASP A 276 24.91 20.53 5.54
N ALA A 277 23.58 20.60 5.70
CA ALA A 277 22.67 19.54 5.29
C ALA A 277 22.47 19.53 3.76
N VAL A 278 22.41 18.32 3.19
CA VAL A 278 22.28 18.12 1.74
C VAL A 278 21.20 17.08 1.46
N TYR A 279 20.21 17.43 0.64
CA TYR A 279 19.20 16.51 0.10
C TYR A 279 19.68 15.93 -1.22
N THR A 280 20.02 14.65 -1.23
CA THR A 280 20.76 14.01 -2.32
C THR A 280 19.93 13.09 -3.19
N GLY A 281 18.88 12.49 -2.62
CA GLY A 281 18.30 11.27 -3.17
C GLY A 281 19.19 10.03 -2.99
N PHE A 282 18.72 8.89 -3.49
CA PHE A 282 19.40 7.60 -3.41
C PHE A 282 20.69 7.56 -4.23
N PRO A 283 21.72 6.85 -3.74
CA PRO A 283 23.04 6.87 -4.35
C PRO A 283 23.08 6.21 -5.73
N GLY A 284 23.86 6.77 -6.66
CA GLY A 284 24.05 6.24 -8.00
C GLY A 284 22.83 6.33 -8.92
N ALA A 285 21.78 7.06 -8.50
CA ALA A 285 20.60 7.35 -9.29
C ALA A 285 20.66 8.79 -9.83
N GLU A 286 21.59 9.06 -10.76
CA GLU A 286 21.85 10.40 -11.32
C GLU A 286 20.55 11.06 -11.83
N GLY A 287 20.07 12.09 -11.11
CA GLY A 287 18.82 12.80 -11.41
C GLY A 287 17.55 11.93 -11.30
N LYS A 288 17.62 10.77 -10.65
CA LYS A 288 16.50 9.83 -10.39
C LYS A 288 16.43 9.36 -8.93
N GLY A 289 17.32 9.82 -8.05
CA GLY A 289 17.38 9.38 -6.66
C GLY A 289 16.28 9.94 -5.75
N ARG A 290 15.36 10.74 -6.27
CA ARG A 290 14.23 11.30 -5.53
C ARG A 290 12.96 10.69 -6.09
N ILE A 291 11.97 10.46 -5.23
CA ILE A 291 10.77 9.70 -5.56
C ILE A 291 9.55 10.57 -5.25
N PHE A 292 8.64 10.72 -6.21
CA PHE A 292 7.30 11.24 -5.94
C PHE A 292 6.48 10.19 -5.21
N ILE A 293 5.87 10.55 -4.10
CA ILE A 293 4.71 9.83 -3.59
C ILE A 293 3.52 10.72 -3.83
N PHE A 294 2.65 10.25 -4.71
CA PHE A 294 1.38 10.88 -4.99
C PHE A 294 0.34 10.43 -3.96
N ASP A 295 -0.43 11.40 -3.49
CA ASP A 295 -1.39 11.26 -2.42
C ASP A 295 -2.77 11.73 -2.90
N ASN A 296 -3.83 11.12 -2.35
CA ASN A 296 -5.21 11.34 -2.75
C ASN A 296 -5.36 11.21 -4.29
N CYS A 297 -4.94 10.05 -4.80
CA CYS A 297 -4.97 9.66 -6.21
C CYS A 297 -6.34 9.11 -6.57
N PHE A 298 -6.89 9.58 -7.69
CA PHE A 298 -8.17 9.07 -8.20
C PHE A 298 -7.98 8.36 -9.55
N ALA A 299 -8.43 7.12 -9.64
CA ALA A 299 -8.59 6.39 -10.90
C ALA A 299 -10.09 6.09 -11.15
N ILE A 300 -10.48 5.98 -12.41
CA ILE A 300 -11.86 5.62 -12.80
C ILE A 300 -11.84 4.19 -13.35
N ASN A 301 -12.72 3.34 -12.81
CA ASN A 301 -12.85 1.96 -13.25
C ASN A 301 -13.39 1.88 -14.68
N SER A 302 -12.69 1.17 -15.57
CA SER A 302 -13.07 1.04 -16.98
C SER A 302 -14.36 0.24 -17.19
N GLN A 303 -14.81 -0.50 -16.18
CA GLN A 303 -16.06 -1.26 -16.21
C GLN A 303 -17.26 -0.46 -15.68
N SER A 304 -17.05 0.71 -15.08
CA SER A 304 -18.14 1.58 -14.62
C SER A 304 -19.06 1.97 -15.79
N THR A 305 -20.37 1.94 -15.55
CA THR A 305 -21.37 2.49 -16.48
C THR A 305 -21.56 3.99 -16.34
N HIS A 306 -20.88 4.63 -15.39
CA HIS A 306 -21.08 6.03 -14.98
C HIS A 306 -19.79 6.86 -15.01
N LYS A 307 -18.89 6.58 -15.96
CA LYS A 307 -17.55 7.20 -16.04
C LYS A 307 -17.57 8.72 -16.13
N GLU A 308 -18.50 9.29 -16.89
CA GLU A 308 -18.63 10.75 -17.05
C GLU A 308 -19.15 11.42 -15.76
N GLU A 309 -20.01 10.74 -15.01
CA GLU A 309 -20.46 11.16 -13.67
C GLU A 309 -19.35 11.02 -12.63
N ALA A 310 -18.58 9.93 -12.67
CA ALA A 310 -17.41 9.70 -11.83
C ALA A 310 -16.35 10.79 -12.06
N TRP A 311 -16.07 11.13 -13.32
CA TRP A 311 -15.15 12.22 -13.68
C TRP A 311 -15.57 13.56 -13.07
N LYS A 312 -16.86 13.91 -13.07
CA LYS A 312 -17.33 15.18 -12.48
C LYS A 312 -16.97 15.31 -10.99
N PHE A 313 -16.95 14.20 -10.26
CA PHE A 313 -16.49 14.20 -8.87
C PHE A 313 -14.98 14.43 -8.79
N VAL A 314 -14.19 13.68 -9.56
CA VAL A 314 -12.71 13.84 -9.61
C VAL A 314 -12.33 15.27 -10.01
N GLU A 315 -12.93 15.80 -11.07
CA GLU A 315 -12.72 17.17 -11.57
C GLU A 315 -13.05 18.24 -10.50
N SER A 316 -14.02 17.97 -9.63
CA SER A 316 -14.46 18.94 -8.61
C SER A 316 -13.36 19.30 -7.61
N TYR A 317 -12.40 18.40 -7.35
CA TYR A 317 -11.25 18.66 -6.48
C TYR A 317 -10.35 19.77 -7.02
N PHE A 318 -10.32 19.99 -8.33
CA PHE A 318 -9.45 20.97 -8.98
C PHE A 318 -10.07 22.36 -9.12
N THR A 319 -11.30 22.54 -8.63
CA THR A 319 -11.91 23.86 -8.49
C THR A 319 -11.35 24.62 -7.28
N GLU A 320 -11.49 25.94 -7.25
CA GLU A 320 -11.07 26.76 -6.09
C GLU A 320 -11.74 26.31 -4.78
N GLU A 321 -13.00 25.86 -4.83
CA GLU A 321 -13.70 25.34 -3.65
C GLU A 321 -13.23 23.93 -3.29
N GLY A 322 -13.04 23.04 -4.27
CA GLY A 322 -12.52 21.69 -4.05
C GLY A 322 -11.13 21.70 -3.42
N GLN A 323 -10.25 22.61 -3.84
CA GLN A 323 -8.92 22.77 -3.21
C GLN A 323 -9.00 23.12 -1.72
N LYS A 324 -10.11 23.69 -1.22
CA LYS A 324 -10.29 23.96 0.21
C LYS A 324 -10.62 22.71 1.02
N THR A 325 -11.25 21.70 0.40
CA THR A 325 -11.54 20.42 1.08
C THR A 325 -10.30 19.53 1.17
N ILE A 326 -9.26 19.87 0.43
CA ILE A 326 -7.93 19.25 0.47
C ILE A 326 -7.03 19.97 1.50
N ALA A 327 -7.46 21.10 2.06
CA ALA A 327 -6.64 21.93 2.94
C ALA A 327 -7.08 21.86 4.41
N PRO A 328 -6.15 21.89 5.39
CA PRO A 328 -4.70 21.95 5.20
C PRO A 328 -4.10 20.54 5.06
N ASN A 329 -3.72 20.16 3.85
CA ASN A 329 -2.79 19.06 3.64
C ASN A 329 -1.36 19.63 3.71
N TRP A 330 -0.55 19.08 4.61
CA TRP A 330 0.88 19.38 4.79
C TRP A 330 1.75 18.82 3.64
N ASN A 331 1.20 18.84 2.41
CA ASN A 331 1.74 18.24 1.20
C ASN A 331 1.75 19.28 0.06
N PHE A 332 2.61 19.07 -0.94
CA PHE A 332 2.71 19.94 -2.10
C PHE A 332 1.49 19.72 -2.99
N SER A 333 0.96 20.79 -3.57
CA SER A 333 -0.16 20.67 -4.52
C SER A 333 0.34 20.13 -5.86
N ILE A 334 -0.46 19.29 -6.50
CA ILE A 334 -0.25 18.87 -7.89
C ILE A 334 -0.43 20.02 -8.89
N LEU A 335 -1.17 21.08 -8.51
CA LEU A 335 -1.43 22.23 -9.34
C LEU A 335 -0.25 23.21 -9.27
N GLN A 336 0.31 23.56 -10.43
CA GLN A 336 1.50 24.39 -10.54
C GLN A 336 1.33 25.76 -9.88
N ASP A 337 0.20 26.44 -10.12
CA ASP A 337 -0.10 27.75 -9.54
C ASP A 337 -0.24 27.70 -8.01
N VAL A 338 -0.85 26.64 -7.48
CA VAL A 338 -1.02 26.44 -6.03
C VAL A 338 0.33 26.12 -5.39
N LEU A 339 1.15 25.27 -6.02
CA LEU A 339 2.52 25.00 -5.58
C LEU A 339 3.36 26.29 -5.54
N ASP A 340 3.30 27.10 -6.60
CA ASP A 340 4.02 28.37 -6.64
C ASP A 340 3.56 29.34 -5.55
N GLN A 341 2.26 29.35 -5.23
CA GLN A 341 1.72 30.11 -4.11
C GLN A 341 2.19 29.56 -2.75
N GLN A 342 2.18 28.24 -2.55
CA GLN A 342 2.70 27.59 -1.33
C GLN A 342 4.18 27.96 -1.08
N LEU A 343 5.01 27.86 -2.12
CA LEU A 343 6.41 28.26 -2.07
C LEU A 343 6.57 29.76 -1.81
N SER A 344 5.77 30.61 -2.47
CA SER A 344 5.79 32.04 -2.25
C SER A 344 5.40 32.43 -0.82
N ASP A 345 4.39 31.79 -0.28
CA ASP A 345 3.86 32.05 1.07
C ASP A 345 4.82 31.65 2.17
N SER A 346 5.68 30.65 1.93
CA SER A 346 6.71 30.25 2.88
C SER A 346 7.73 31.35 3.22
N ARG A 347 7.82 32.42 2.40
CA ARG A 347 8.62 33.62 2.67
C ARG A 347 8.02 34.54 3.74
N LYS A 348 6.74 34.37 4.06
CA LYS A 348 6.01 35.28 4.96
C LYS A 348 6.53 35.12 6.39
N GLN A 349 7.30 36.12 6.84
CA GLN A 349 7.82 36.18 8.20
C GLN A 349 6.90 37.03 9.09
N GLU A 350 6.34 36.41 10.14
CA GLU A 350 5.61 37.12 11.19
C GLU A 350 6.54 37.72 12.24
N TYR A 351 6.05 38.73 12.97
CA TYR A 351 6.81 39.44 14.00
C TYR A 351 5.91 39.74 15.20
N TYR A 352 6.50 39.71 16.39
CA TYR A 352 5.86 40.15 17.62
C TYR A 352 6.67 41.25 18.31
N GLN A 353 6.02 42.01 19.20
CA GLN A 353 6.67 43.06 19.98
C GLN A 353 6.90 42.58 21.41
N THR A 354 8.14 42.61 21.86
CA THR A 354 8.53 42.27 23.23
C THR A 354 8.11 43.36 24.22
N SER A 355 8.13 43.06 25.51
CA SER A 355 7.76 44.00 26.58
C SER A 355 8.68 45.22 26.69
N ASP A 356 9.92 45.13 26.19
CA ASP A 356 10.87 46.25 26.05
C ASP A 356 10.70 47.03 24.73
N GLY A 357 9.70 46.69 23.91
CA GLY A 357 9.31 47.40 22.70
C GLY A 357 10.07 46.98 21.44
N LYS A 358 10.95 45.98 21.50
CA LYS A 358 11.68 45.47 20.32
C LYS A 358 10.76 44.63 19.44
N ARG A 359 11.01 44.66 18.14
CA ARG A 359 10.33 43.82 17.15
C ARG A 359 11.19 42.59 16.89
N GLU A 360 10.68 41.41 17.20
CA GLU A 360 11.36 40.13 16.99
C GLU A 360 10.60 39.25 16.01
N LYS A 361 11.34 38.39 15.31
CA LYS A 361 10.74 37.41 14.38
C LYS A 361 9.99 36.36 15.18
N LEU A 362 8.79 36.02 14.74
CA LEU A 362 8.05 34.87 15.26
C LEU A 362 8.54 33.61 14.51
N PRO A 363 9.04 32.57 15.20
CA PRO A 363 9.41 31.34 14.52
C PRO A 363 8.17 30.65 13.92
N ILE A 364 8.35 29.95 12.80
CA ILE A 364 7.30 29.12 12.20
C ILE A 364 7.10 27.83 13.01
N LEU A 365 8.17 27.35 13.65
CA LEU A 365 8.15 26.26 14.63
C LEU A 365 9.34 26.40 15.58
N THR A 366 9.16 25.87 16.79
CA THR A 366 10.22 25.72 17.80
C THR A 366 10.24 24.27 18.24
N TYR A 367 11.42 23.65 18.29
CA TYR A 367 11.59 22.27 18.72
C TYR A 367 12.74 22.14 19.71
N GLU A 368 12.72 21.08 20.50
CA GLU A 368 13.81 20.74 21.42
C GLU A 368 14.87 19.93 20.67
N ILE A 369 16.13 20.31 20.84
CA ILE A 369 17.27 19.55 20.33
C ILE A 369 18.36 19.51 21.41
N GLY A 370 18.68 18.30 21.87
CA GLY A 370 19.57 18.08 22.99
C GLY A 370 19.00 18.57 24.31
N SER A 371 19.47 19.72 24.79
CA SER A 371 18.98 20.37 26.02
C SER A 371 18.60 21.85 25.80
N THR A 372 18.42 22.21 24.53
CA THR A 372 18.15 23.57 24.07
C THR A 372 16.95 23.58 23.12
N TYR A 373 16.38 24.76 22.91
CA TYR A 373 15.33 24.97 21.91
C TYR A 373 15.92 25.64 20.66
N GLU A 374 15.51 25.15 19.50
CA GLU A 374 15.86 25.71 18.20
C GLU A 374 14.61 26.35 17.57
N ASN A 375 14.80 27.51 16.95
CA ASN A 375 13.74 28.24 16.26
C ASN A 375 13.98 28.16 14.75
N VAL A 376 12.96 27.72 14.01
CA VAL A 376 12.97 27.79 12.54
C VAL A 376 12.16 29.00 12.11
N TYR A 377 12.62 29.69 11.07
CA TYR A 377 12.03 30.91 10.55
C TYR A 377 11.56 30.72 9.09
N ALA A 378 10.93 31.74 8.53
CA ALA A 378 10.43 31.72 7.15
C ALA A 378 11.55 31.42 6.13
N ALA A 379 11.16 30.78 5.02
CA ALA A 379 12.07 30.36 3.96
C ALA A 379 12.81 31.55 3.34
N GLN A 380 14.06 31.32 2.96
CA GLN A 380 14.85 32.22 2.13
C GLN A 380 14.71 31.83 0.64
N ASP A 381 15.20 32.69 -0.25
CA ASP A 381 15.10 32.43 -1.70
C ASP A 381 15.90 31.19 -2.12
N GLU A 382 17.02 30.90 -1.44
CA GLU A 382 17.80 29.68 -1.66
C GLU A 382 17.00 28.42 -1.28
N ASP A 383 16.27 28.44 -0.16
CA ASP A 383 15.45 27.31 0.28
C ASP A 383 14.37 26.96 -0.75
N ILE A 384 13.70 27.98 -1.28
CA ILE A 384 12.64 27.82 -2.29
C ILE A 384 13.22 27.33 -3.61
N GLN A 385 14.39 27.85 -4.00
CA GLN A 385 15.07 27.39 -5.21
C GLN A 385 15.51 25.94 -5.09
N ASP A 386 16.02 25.52 -3.93
CA ASP A 386 16.40 24.12 -3.67
C ASP A 386 15.19 23.19 -3.77
N VAL A 387 14.06 23.52 -3.14
CA VAL A 387 12.83 22.70 -3.23
C VAL A 387 12.27 22.64 -4.65
N ARG A 388 12.27 23.77 -5.39
CA ARG A 388 11.88 23.76 -6.81
C ARG A 388 12.77 22.86 -7.66
N GLU A 389 14.09 22.92 -7.44
CA GLU A 389 15.04 22.06 -8.13
C GLU A 389 14.79 20.58 -7.80
N MET A 390 14.53 20.26 -6.53
CA MET A 390 14.17 18.89 -6.12
C MET A 390 12.93 18.40 -6.85
N ILE A 391 11.84 19.18 -6.89
CA ILE A 391 10.59 18.81 -7.58
C ILE A 391 10.83 18.64 -9.08
N ASN A 392 11.46 19.61 -9.73
CA ASN A 392 11.67 19.60 -11.18
C ASN A 392 12.62 18.49 -11.65
N ASN A 393 13.58 18.08 -10.82
CA ASN A 393 14.54 17.03 -11.15
C ASN A 393 14.06 15.62 -10.76
N THR A 394 12.91 15.49 -10.10
CA THR A 394 12.33 14.19 -9.73
C THR A 394 11.69 13.54 -10.96
N LYS A 395 12.01 12.25 -11.21
CA LYS A 395 11.66 11.53 -12.45
C LYS A 395 11.12 10.12 -12.22
N VAL A 396 10.91 9.75 -10.98
CA VAL A 396 10.35 8.46 -10.59
C VAL A 396 9.28 8.70 -9.55
N MET A 397 8.30 7.81 -9.48
CA MET A 397 7.29 7.80 -8.43
C MET A 397 7.32 6.46 -7.70
N GLN A 398 6.73 6.44 -6.52
CA GLN A 398 6.55 5.25 -5.72
C GLN A 398 5.77 4.22 -6.53
N ARG A 399 6.28 2.99 -6.50
CA ARG A 399 5.70 1.82 -7.13
C ARG A 399 5.74 0.70 -6.10
N SER A 400 4.62 0.04 -5.91
CA SER A 400 4.46 -1.08 -4.97
C SER A 400 4.51 -2.39 -5.75
N ASP A 401 5.63 -2.68 -6.42
CA ASP A 401 5.90 -4.01 -6.99
C ASP A 401 6.35 -4.95 -5.86
N LEU A 402 5.37 -5.37 -5.04
CA LEU A 402 5.59 -6.26 -3.90
C LEU A 402 6.36 -7.54 -4.28
N PRO A 403 6.09 -8.19 -5.44
CA PRO A 403 6.90 -9.31 -5.90
C PRO A 403 8.40 -8.99 -6.09
N LEU A 404 8.73 -7.89 -6.76
CA LEU A 404 10.12 -7.47 -6.98
C LEU A 404 10.85 -7.17 -5.66
N ILE A 405 10.15 -6.48 -4.75
CA ILE A 405 10.64 -6.15 -3.41
C ILE A 405 10.91 -7.44 -2.62
N GLY A 406 9.94 -8.37 -2.62
CA GLY A 406 10.03 -9.65 -1.93
C GLY A 406 11.17 -10.53 -2.45
N ILE A 407 11.34 -10.63 -3.77
CA ILE A 407 12.45 -11.37 -4.40
C ILE A 407 13.79 -10.79 -3.93
N THR A 408 13.93 -9.46 -3.98
CA THR A 408 15.19 -8.81 -3.64
C THR A 408 15.53 -9.00 -2.16
N GLN A 409 14.57 -8.81 -1.26
CA GLN A 409 14.77 -9.00 0.18
C GLN A 409 15.12 -10.46 0.51
N ALA A 410 14.40 -11.43 -0.07
CA ALA A 410 14.64 -12.85 0.16
C ALA A 410 16.03 -13.29 -0.33
N GLU A 411 16.42 -12.87 -1.54
CA GLU A 411 17.72 -13.24 -2.10
C GLU A 411 18.89 -12.53 -1.42
N ALA A 412 18.70 -11.26 -1.02
CA ALA A 412 19.69 -10.50 -0.26
C ALA A 412 19.94 -11.10 1.14
N LEU A 413 18.93 -11.72 1.75
CA LEU A 413 19.08 -12.39 3.05
C LEU A 413 20.15 -13.49 3.03
N TYR A 414 20.21 -14.30 1.97
CA TYR A 414 21.25 -15.32 1.82
C TYR A 414 22.65 -14.71 1.75
N TYR A 415 22.81 -13.56 1.08
CA TYR A 415 24.07 -12.83 1.08
C TYR A 415 24.42 -12.33 2.49
N PHE A 416 23.47 -11.72 3.18
CA PHE A 416 23.69 -11.19 4.54
C PHE A 416 24.01 -12.28 5.57
N ASN A 417 23.52 -13.50 5.38
CA ASN A 417 23.86 -14.66 6.21
C ASN A 417 25.19 -15.33 5.80
N GLY A 418 25.85 -14.87 4.73
CA GLY A 418 27.08 -15.46 4.20
C GLY A 418 26.88 -16.78 3.45
N GLU A 419 25.64 -17.07 3.03
CA GLU A 419 25.26 -18.29 2.32
C GLU A 419 25.49 -18.19 0.81
N LYS A 420 25.38 -16.97 0.24
CA LYS A 420 25.67 -16.66 -1.16
C LYS A 420 26.71 -15.53 -1.27
N SER A 421 27.53 -15.57 -2.32
CA SER A 421 28.30 -14.40 -2.74
C SER A 421 27.38 -13.32 -3.32
N ILE A 422 27.86 -12.08 -3.38
CA ILE A 422 27.05 -10.99 -3.93
C ILE A 422 26.75 -11.19 -5.41
N GLU A 423 27.68 -11.79 -6.15
CA GLU A 423 27.51 -12.15 -7.55
C GLU A 423 26.43 -13.22 -7.73
N GLU A 424 26.39 -14.24 -6.86
CA GLU A 424 25.35 -15.28 -6.87
C GLU A 424 23.98 -14.70 -6.51
N THR A 425 23.90 -13.83 -5.50
CA THR A 425 22.66 -13.16 -5.10
C THR A 425 22.13 -12.26 -6.20
N ALA A 426 22.96 -11.40 -6.79
CA ALA A 426 22.52 -10.53 -7.87
C ALA A 426 22.12 -11.30 -9.14
N ALA A 427 22.78 -12.42 -9.43
CA ALA A 427 22.35 -13.32 -10.50
C ALA A 427 20.99 -13.98 -10.18
N ALA A 428 20.77 -14.43 -8.94
CA ALA A 428 19.52 -15.04 -8.53
C ALA A 428 18.34 -14.05 -8.59
N ILE A 429 18.53 -12.80 -8.12
CA ILE A 429 17.53 -11.73 -8.22
C ILE A 429 17.17 -11.48 -9.69
N ARG A 430 18.18 -11.26 -10.55
CA ARG A 430 17.95 -11.02 -11.98
C ARG A 430 17.21 -12.17 -12.66
N ASN A 431 17.62 -13.41 -12.42
CA ASN A 431 16.96 -14.57 -13.00
C ASN A 431 15.50 -14.67 -12.54
N LYS A 432 15.22 -14.44 -11.26
CA LYS A 432 13.85 -14.46 -10.74
C LYS A 432 12.99 -13.35 -11.34
N ILE A 433 13.52 -12.15 -11.52
CA ILE A 433 12.83 -11.04 -12.19
C ILE A 433 12.57 -11.38 -13.67
N ASP A 434 13.53 -11.96 -14.38
CA ASP A 434 13.36 -12.36 -15.78
C ASP A 434 12.35 -13.51 -15.95
N GLU A 435 12.27 -14.38 -14.95
CA GLU A 435 11.31 -15.49 -14.85
C GLU A 435 9.94 -15.04 -14.37
N MET A 436 9.82 -13.84 -13.76
CA MET A 436 8.51 -13.27 -13.48
C MET A 436 7.75 -13.18 -14.80
N PRO A 437 6.47 -13.62 -14.83
CA PRO A 437 5.68 -13.49 -16.03
C PRO A 437 5.53 -12.00 -16.35
N ASN A 438 6.38 -11.50 -17.26
CA ASN A 438 6.10 -10.29 -17.99
C ASN A 438 4.67 -10.45 -18.51
N ALA A 439 3.78 -9.49 -18.23
CA ALA A 439 2.37 -9.48 -18.64
C ALA A 439 2.14 -9.70 -20.16
N LYS A 440 3.21 -9.86 -20.94
CA LYS A 440 3.21 -10.21 -22.36
C LYS A 440 3.04 -11.69 -22.68
N ASN A 441 3.13 -12.62 -21.72
CA ASN A 441 2.79 -14.02 -21.94
C ASN A 441 2.21 -14.64 -20.66
N ALA A 442 1.01 -14.23 -20.26
CA ALA A 442 0.21 -14.98 -19.30
C ALA A 442 -0.13 -16.35 -19.91
N GLN A 443 0.74 -17.34 -19.67
CA GLN A 443 0.26 -18.71 -19.46
C GLN A 443 -0.50 -18.71 -18.13
N PRO A 444 -1.58 -19.50 -18.01
CA PRO A 444 -2.27 -19.66 -16.73
C PRO A 444 -1.21 -19.99 -15.68
N ASP A 445 -1.21 -19.29 -14.54
CA ASP A 445 -0.28 -19.57 -13.45
C ASP A 445 -0.50 -21.04 -13.03
N MET A 446 0.38 -21.93 -13.51
CA MET A 446 0.20 -23.36 -13.32
C MET A 446 0.27 -23.72 -11.84
N ASP A 447 0.93 -22.89 -11.02
CA ASP A 447 1.18 -23.17 -9.62
C ASP A 447 -0.08 -23.00 -8.74
N VAL A 448 -1.18 -22.46 -9.27
CA VAL A 448 -2.48 -22.45 -8.57
C VAL A 448 -3.29 -23.74 -8.75
N ILE A 449 -2.75 -24.69 -9.52
CA ILE A 449 -3.46 -25.88 -10.01
C ILE A 449 -3.00 -27.13 -9.25
N ILE A 450 -3.97 -27.86 -8.69
CA ILE A 450 -3.78 -29.23 -8.22
C ILE A 450 -4.37 -30.20 -9.23
N ASN A 451 -3.54 -31.11 -9.71
CA ASN A 451 -3.96 -32.18 -10.61
C ASN A 451 -4.51 -33.34 -9.77
N ILE A 452 -5.64 -33.90 -10.21
CA ILE A 452 -6.28 -35.07 -9.64
C ILE A 452 -6.56 -36.04 -10.80
N GLY A 453 -5.73 -37.08 -10.94
CA GLY A 453 -5.81 -37.98 -12.09
C GLY A 453 -5.67 -37.22 -13.43
N ASP A 454 -6.67 -37.35 -14.31
CA ASP A 454 -6.70 -36.71 -15.63
C ASP A 454 -7.30 -35.28 -15.63
N PHE A 455 -7.72 -34.78 -14.46
CA PHE A 455 -8.36 -33.48 -14.29
C PHE A 455 -7.55 -32.60 -13.33
N SER A 456 -7.99 -31.34 -13.21
CA SER A 456 -7.39 -30.40 -12.28
C SER A 456 -8.43 -29.47 -11.66
N VAL A 457 -8.09 -29.03 -10.45
CA VAL A 457 -8.82 -28.02 -9.69
C VAL A 457 -7.87 -26.84 -9.45
N SER A 458 -8.40 -25.63 -9.49
CA SER A 458 -7.63 -24.39 -9.30
C SER A 458 -8.24 -23.55 -8.19
N LEU A 459 -7.39 -22.76 -7.51
CA LEU A 459 -7.84 -21.76 -6.54
C LEU A 459 -8.77 -20.69 -7.15
N TYR A 460 -8.74 -20.48 -8.47
CA TYR A 460 -9.61 -19.51 -9.13
C TYR A 460 -10.98 -20.07 -9.57
N GLU A 461 -11.27 -21.33 -9.25
CA GLU A 461 -12.54 -21.96 -9.63
C GLU A 461 -13.59 -21.82 -8.52
N GLY A 462 -14.82 -21.48 -8.93
CA GLY A 462 -15.95 -21.40 -8.01
C GLY A 462 -16.42 -22.78 -7.55
N GLU A 463 -17.09 -22.85 -6.39
CA GLU A 463 -17.59 -24.10 -5.80
C GLU A 463 -18.30 -25.01 -6.82
N GLN A 464 -19.22 -24.48 -7.62
CA GLN A 464 -19.99 -25.29 -8.58
C GLN A 464 -19.16 -25.83 -9.75
N GLU A 465 -18.10 -25.12 -10.16
CA GLU A 465 -17.20 -25.58 -11.22
C GLU A 465 -16.35 -26.75 -10.73
N ILE A 466 -15.79 -26.62 -9.51
CA ILE A 466 -15.03 -27.69 -8.86
C ILE A 466 -15.92 -28.93 -8.67
N LEU A 467 -17.11 -28.78 -8.08
CA LEU A 467 -18.03 -29.90 -7.87
C LEU A 467 -18.44 -30.58 -9.18
N GLY A 468 -18.66 -29.82 -10.24
CA GLY A 468 -18.97 -30.36 -11.57
C GLY A 468 -17.85 -31.25 -12.12
N LYS A 469 -16.59 -30.83 -11.96
CA LYS A 469 -15.43 -31.65 -12.35
C LYS A 469 -15.30 -32.92 -11.51
N LEU A 470 -15.52 -32.82 -10.20
CA LEU A 470 -15.49 -33.99 -9.31
C LEU A 470 -16.59 -35.00 -9.67
N ASP A 471 -17.78 -34.53 -10.03
CA ASP A 471 -18.88 -35.38 -10.52
C ASP A 471 -18.50 -36.07 -11.85
N GLU A 472 -17.88 -35.36 -12.80
CA GLU A 472 -17.40 -35.93 -14.07
C GLU A 472 -16.34 -37.02 -13.87
N MET A 473 -15.49 -36.86 -12.85
CA MET A 473 -14.49 -37.85 -12.46
C MET A 473 -15.07 -39.05 -11.69
N GLY A 474 -16.31 -38.94 -11.21
CA GLY A 474 -16.92 -39.92 -10.33
C GLY A 474 -16.30 -39.97 -8.93
N LEU A 475 -15.67 -38.88 -8.49
CA LEU A 475 -15.12 -38.75 -7.14
C LEU A 475 -16.24 -38.43 -6.13
N LEU A 476 -16.10 -38.98 -4.94
CA LEU A 476 -16.98 -38.69 -3.80
C LEU A 476 -16.46 -37.46 -3.07
N TYR A 477 -17.36 -36.58 -2.67
CA TYR A 477 -17.03 -35.44 -1.83
C TYR A 477 -18.05 -35.25 -0.71
N GLU A 478 -17.56 -34.89 0.48
CA GLU A 478 -18.36 -34.60 1.66
C GLU A 478 -18.11 -33.16 2.12
N LYS A 479 -19.19 -32.38 2.24
CA LYS A 479 -19.14 -31.01 2.76
C LYS A 479 -19.05 -31.06 4.29
N VAL A 480 -18.02 -30.43 4.85
CA VAL A 480 -17.80 -30.32 6.29
C VAL A 480 -17.83 -28.85 6.68
N GLU A 481 -18.66 -28.49 7.66
CA GLU A 481 -18.63 -27.15 8.27
C GLU A 481 -17.40 -27.03 9.16
N ASP A 482 -16.63 -25.95 9.02
CA ASP A 482 -15.48 -25.67 9.90
C ASP A 482 -15.96 -25.06 11.22
N SER A 483 -16.66 -25.85 12.03
CA SER A 483 -17.24 -25.41 13.31
C SER A 483 -16.20 -25.20 14.41
N ASP A 484 -15.07 -25.88 14.31
CA ASP A 484 -14.13 -26.07 15.41
C ASP A 484 -13.06 -24.98 15.42
N ASN A 485 -12.56 -24.58 14.24
CA ASN A 485 -11.55 -23.54 14.11
C ASN A 485 -12.13 -22.22 13.60
N LYS A 486 -13.30 -22.24 12.92
CA LYS A 486 -14.00 -21.08 12.33
C LYS A 486 -13.11 -20.24 11.41
N LYS A 487 -12.13 -20.88 10.75
CA LYS A 487 -11.20 -20.21 9.84
C LYS A 487 -11.77 -20.14 8.42
N TYR A 488 -12.62 -21.10 8.08
CA TYR A 488 -13.33 -21.17 6.80
C TYR A 488 -14.84 -21.27 7.03
N ASN A 489 -15.66 -21.09 5.98
CA ASN A 489 -17.09 -21.39 6.11
C ASN A 489 -17.33 -22.90 6.09
N TYR A 490 -16.63 -23.61 5.20
CA TYR A 490 -16.70 -25.05 5.03
C TYR A 490 -15.56 -25.52 4.12
N TYR A 491 -15.35 -26.83 4.06
CA TYR A 491 -14.49 -27.45 3.08
C TYR A 491 -15.12 -28.74 2.55
N TYR A 492 -14.62 -29.22 1.42
CA TYR A 492 -14.97 -30.53 0.89
C TYR A 492 -13.81 -31.50 1.09
N ASN A 493 -14.07 -32.63 1.77
CA ASN A 493 -13.19 -33.80 1.69
C ASN A 493 -13.47 -34.50 0.37
N VAL A 494 -12.46 -34.66 -0.48
CA VAL A 494 -12.60 -35.27 -1.81
C VAL A 494 -11.81 -36.57 -1.88
N GLY A 495 -12.43 -37.64 -2.37
CA GLY A 495 -11.85 -38.98 -2.43
C GLY A 495 -12.59 -39.93 -3.36
N ASP A 496 -12.21 -41.19 -3.37
CA ASP A 496 -12.90 -42.26 -4.13
C ASP A 496 -13.76 -43.18 -3.25
N GLY A 497 -13.80 -42.92 -1.94
CA GLY A 497 -14.49 -43.73 -0.94
C GLY A 497 -13.59 -44.74 -0.23
N GLU A 498 -12.37 -44.98 -0.72
CA GLU A 498 -11.33 -45.75 -0.04
C GLU A 498 -10.24 -44.82 0.53
N ALA A 499 -9.86 -43.78 -0.20
CA ALA A 499 -8.89 -42.77 0.20
C ALA A 499 -9.43 -41.34 -0.01
N GLN A 500 -9.04 -40.43 0.88
CA GLN A 500 -9.22 -38.99 0.71
C GLN A 500 -7.97 -38.43 0.04
N PHE A 501 -8.12 -37.72 -1.08
CA PHE A 501 -7.02 -37.18 -1.87
C PHE A 501 -6.69 -35.73 -1.49
N ILE A 502 -7.72 -34.88 -1.46
CA ILE A 502 -7.57 -33.46 -1.20
C ILE A 502 -8.69 -32.93 -0.28
N GLN A 503 -8.44 -31.76 0.29
CA GLN A 503 -9.46 -30.92 0.90
C GLN A 503 -9.51 -29.59 0.17
N VAL A 504 -10.70 -29.12 -0.17
CA VAL A 504 -10.92 -27.85 -0.87
C VAL A 504 -11.70 -26.92 0.06
N TYR A 505 -11.06 -25.85 0.51
CA TYR A 505 -11.58 -24.93 1.52
C TYR A 505 -12.22 -23.70 0.90
N PHE A 506 -13.34 -23.25 1.46
CA PHE A 506 -14.14 -22.16 0.91
C PHE A 506 -14.43 -21.04 1.92
N LEU A 507 -14.38 -19.81 1.43
CA LEU A 507 -14.94 -18.60 2.03
C LEU A 507 -15.94 -18.00 1.04
N GLU A 508 -17.17 -17.75 1.48
CA GLU A 508 -18.26 -17.17 0.68
C GLU A 508 -18.49 -17.82 -0.71
N LYS A 509 -18.16 -19.12 -0.82
CA LYS A 509 -18.19 -19.97 -2.04
C LYS A 509 -17.01 -19.81 -3.01
N GLU A 510 -15.99 -19.08 -2.62
CA GLU A 510 -14.70 -18.98 -3.34
C GLU A 510 -13.68 -19.95 -2.73
N CYS A 511 -12.94 -20.66 -3.58
CA CYS A 511 -11.93 -21.62 -3.15
C CYS A 511 -10.68 -20.86 -2.68
N VAL A 512 -10.33 -20.95 -1.40
CA VAL A 512 -9.22 -20.15 -0.83
C VAL A 512 -7.98 -21.00 -0.50
N ARG A 513 -8.15 -22.32 -0.42
CA ARG A 513 -7.05 -23.25 -0.13
C ARG A 513 -7.36 -24.63 -0.65
N ILE A 514 -6.35 -25.27 -1.23
CA ILE A 514 -6.40 -26.68 -1.58
C ILE A 514 -5.28 -27.40 -0.83
N ARG A 515 -5.66 -28.42 -0.07
CA ARG A 515 -4.75 -29.27 0.69
C ARG A 515 -4.66 -30.64 0.04
N ILE A 516 -3.46 -31.15 -0.17
CA ILE A 516 -3.17 -32.55 -0.47
C ILE A 516 -2.77 -33.22 0.84
N SER A 517 -3.48 -34.27 1.25
CA SER A 517 -3.24 -34.95 2.55
C SER A 517 -3.20 -36.48 2.42
N SER A 518 -2.96 -37.00 1.22
CA SER A 518 -3.00 -38.43 0.91
C SER A 518 -1.64 -38.94 0.46
N ASN A 519 -1.14 -40.05 1.02
CA ASN A 519 0.11 -40.70 0.59
C ASN A 519 -0.01 -41.43 -0.77
N GLU A 520 -0.71 -40.83 -1.73
CA GLU A 520 -0.97 -41.37 -3.05
C GLU A 520 -0.54 -40.39 -4.14
N THR A 521 -0.11 -40.94 -5.28
CA THR A 521 0.34 -40.16 -6.45
C THR A 521 -0.80 -39.49 -7.20
N PHE A 522 -2.06 -39.73 -6.79
CA PHE A 522 -3.23 -39.36 -7.57
C PHE A 522 -3.53 -37.87 -7.55
N ALA A 523 -3.20 -37.18 -6.45
CA ALA A 523 -3.28 -35.73 -6.33
C ALA A 523 -1.88 -35.13 -6.18
N HIS A 524 -1.53 -34.19 -7.06
CA HIS A 524 -0.22 -33.54 -7.03
C HIS A 524 -0.27 -32.09 -7.53
N THR A 525 0.68 -31.28 -7.06
CA THR A 525 0.92 -29.92 -7.58
C THR A 525 1.26 -29.94 -9.07
N SER A 526 1.16 -28.81 -9.76
CA SER A 526 1.61 -28.62 -11.15
C SER A 526 3.04 -29.09 -11.40
N ARG A 527 3.92 -28.93 -10.41
CA ARG A 527 5.33 -29.37 -10.43
C ARG A 527 5.53 -30.84 -10.02
N GLY A 528 4.44 -31.60 -9.90
CA GLY A 528 4.46 -33.04 -9.68
C GLY A 528 4.73 -33.50 -8.25
N ILE A 529 4.67 -32.59 -7.27
CA ILE A 529 4.83 -32.94 -5.84
C ILE A 529 3.49 -33.33 -5.21
N TYR A 530 3.49 -34.46 -4.49
CA TYR A 530 2.39 -35.04 -3.74
C TYR A 530 2.86 -35.48 -2.33
N SER A 531 1.91 -35.77 -1.43
CA SER A 531 2.22 -36.30 -0.10
C SER A 531 2.84 -37.70 -0.21
N GLY A 532 3.99 -37.90 0.43
CA GLY A 532 4.87 -39.06 0.28
C GLY A 532 6.16 -38.77 -0.52
N ASN A 533 6.26 -37.62 -1.20
CA ASN A 533 7.55 -37.22 -1.78
C ASN A 533 8.57 -36.84 -0.71
N THR A 534 9.85 -37.13 -0.97
CA THR A 534 10.94 -36.78 -0.05
C THR A 534 11.26 -35.29 -0.11
N TYR A 535 11.88 -34.77 0.97
CA TYR A 535 12.46 -33.42 0.98
C TYR A 535 13.35 -33.14 -0.24
N SER A 536 14.17 -34.11 -0.66
CA SER A 536 15.04 -33.94 -1.84
C SER A 536 14.26 -33.74 -3.12
N GLN A 537 13.16 -34.48 -3.33
CA GLN A 537 12.33 -34.35 -4.52
C GLN A 537 11.59 -33.01 -4.53
N MET A 538 11.13 -32.54 -3.37
CA MET A 538 10.54 -31.21 -3.23
C MET A 538 11.57 -30.13 -3.61
N VAL A 539 12.78 -30.19 -3.06
CA VAL A 539 13.86 -29.23 -3.38
C VAL A 539 14.25 -29.29 -4.86
N ASP A 540 14.28 -30.48 -5.48
CA ASP A 540 14.57 -30.62 -6.91
C ASP A 540 13.53 -29.90 -7.80
N GLN A 541 12.29 -29.74 -7.34
CA GLN A 541 11.19 -29.10 -8.10
C GLN A 541 10.94 -27.63 -7.71
N TYR A 542 11.18 -27.27 -6.44
CA TYR A 542 10.83 -25.96 -5.89
C TYR A 542 12.05 -25.12 -5.46
N GLY A 543 13.25 -25.69 -5.43
CA GLY A 543 14.43 -25.05 -4.85
C GLY A 543 14.40 -25.04 -3.32
N ASP A 544 15.13 -24.11 -2.71
CA ASP A 544 15.10 -23.91 -1.26
C ASP A 544 13.87 -23.07 -0.85
N SER A 545 13.23 -23.46 0.25
CA SER A 545 12.09 -22.71 0.81
C SER A 545 12.52 -21.32 1.27
N TYR A 546 11.67 -20.31 1.03
CA TYR A 546 11.95 -18.96 1.53
C TYR A 546 11.82 -18.87 3.06
N GLU A 547 10.98 -19.72 3.65
CA GLU A 547 10.70 -19.73 5.07
C GLU A 547 10.57 -21.16 5.60
N LYS A 548 11.11 -21.37 6.81
CA LYS A 548 11.13 -22.66 7.49
C LYS A 548 10.74 -22.49 8.95
N HIS A 549 9.70 -23.22 9.36
CA HIS A 549 9.23 -23.24 10.74
C HIS A 549 9.28 -24.64 11.33
N THR A 550 9.89 -24.79 12.51
CA THR A 550 9.91 -26.05 13.25
C THR A 550 9.14 -25.90 14.56
N TYR A 551 8.05 -26.65 14.71
CA TYR A 551 7.25 -26.66 15.93
C TYR A 551 7.79 -27.68 16.93
N MET A 552 8.05 -27.23 18.15
CA MET A 552 8.51 -28.08 19.26
C MET A 552 7.31 -28.45 20.15
N GLY A 553 6.44 -29.35 19.66
CA GLY A 553 5.23 -29.86 20.32
C GLY A 553 5.20 -31.39 20.44
N LYS A 554 4.01 -31.97 20.67
CA LYS A 554 3.80 -33.43 20.86
C LYS A 554 4.14 -34.28 19.63
N GLU A 555 4.29 -33.66 18.46
CA GLU A 555 5.03 -34.19 17.31
C GLU A 555 5.88 -33.05 16.72
N ARG A 556 7.09 -33.36 16.24
CA ARG A 556 7.94 -32.39 15.56
C ARG A 556 7.46 -32.28 14.12
N TYR A 557 7.01 -31.13 13.66
CA TYR A 557 6.77 -30.88 12.23
C TYR A 557 7.62 -29.71 11.76
N THR A 558 8.13 -29.81 10.54
CA THR A 558 8.79 -28.71 9.84
C THR A 558 7.96 -28.32 8.63
N ILE A 559 7.54 -27.07 8.57
CA ILE A 559 6.84 -26.49 7.41
C ILE A 559 7.87 -25.76 6.55
N TYR A 560 7.89 -26.10 5.26
CA TYR A 560 8.69 -25.45 4.22
C TYR A 560 7.75 -24.65 3.33
N ARG A 561 7.97 -23.34 3.24
CA ARG A 561 7.08 -22.43 2.50
C ARG A 561 7.75 -21.84 1.27
N TYR A 562 7.01 -21.76 0.17
CA TYR A 562 7.43 -21.25 -1.13
C TYR A 562 6.44 -20.20 -1.62
N ALA A 563 6.95 -19.09 -2.17
CA ALA A 563 6.15 -18.05 -2.81
C ALA A 563 6.35 -18.19 -4.31
N LEU A 564 5.29 -18.52 -5.04
CA LEU A 564 5.30 -18.77 -6.48
C LEU A 564 4.20 -17.92 -7.12
N GLY A 565 4.59 -16.84 -7.80
CA GLY A 565 3.63 -15.87 -8.31
C GLY A 565 2.81 -15.26 -7.17
N GLU A 566 1.49 -15.40 -7.25
CA GLU A 566 0.54 -14.92 -6.23
C GLU A 566 0.20 -15.99 -5.17
N CYS A 567 0.76 -17.21 -5.29
CA CYS A 567 0.44 -18.34 -4.44
C CYS A 567 1.56 -18.75 -3.49
N PHE A 568 1.16 -19.25 -2.33
CA PHE A 568 2.01 -19.95 -1.40
C PHE A 568 1.82 -21.45 -1.50
N HIS A 569 2.94 -22.18 -1.45
CA HIS A 569 2.97 -23.62 -1.24
C HIS A 569 3.63 -23.92 0.09
N GLU A 570 2.95 -24.68 0.94
CA GLU A 570 3.48 -25.18 2.20
C GLU A 570 3.59 -26.69 2.17
N PHE A 571 4.77 -27.18 2.53
CA PHE A 571 5.05 -28.61 2.64
C PHE A 571 5.33 -28.95 4.10
N GLY A 572 4.44 -29.71 4.72
CA GLY A 572 4.64 -30.20 6.08
C GLY A 572 5.43 -31.51 6.09
N ILE A 573 6.51 -31.58 6.87
CA ILE A 573 7.34 -32.79 7.03
C ILE A 573 7.42 -33.17 8.51
N PRO A 574 6.93 -34.36 8.93
CA PRO A 574 7.06 -34.86 10.29
C PRO A 574 8.52 -35.22 10.64
N GLY A 575 8.90 -34.98 11.89
CA GLY A 575 10.26 -35.07 12.40
C GLY A 575 10.71 -36.50 12.72
N GLU A 576 11.93 -36.80 12.28
CA GLU A 576 12.83 -37.94 12.56
C GLU A 576 12.50 -39.35 12.01
N ALA A 577 11.36 -39.63 11.36
CA ALA A 577 11.09 -41.00 10.86
C ALA A 577 11.15 -41.18 9.32
N THR A 578 10.62 -40.27 8.51
CA THR A 578 10.44 -40.52 7.06
C THR A 578 11.11 -39.51 6.13
N GLY A 579 11.18 -38.22 6.51
CA GLY A 579 11.67 -37.17 5.61
C GLY A 579 10.77 -36.97 4.38
N GLU A 580 9.54 -37.48 4.44
CA GLU A 580 8.52 -37.43 3.41
C GLU A 580 7.50 -36.33 3.76
N ILE A 581 7.01 -35.65 2.73
CA ILE A 581 5.94 -34.67 2.82
C ILE A 581 4.67 -35.37 3.30
N TYR A 582 4.07 -34.85 4.37
CA TYR A 582 2.81 -35.32 4.93
C TYR A 582 1.60 -34.59 4.36
N ASN A 583 1.76 -33.30 4.05
CA ASN A 583 0.73 -32.49 3.44
C ASN A 583 1.33 -31.42 2.55
N VAL A 584 0.57 -31.04 1.53
CA VAL A 584 0.84 -29.86 0.69
C VAL A 584 -0.35 -28.93 0.80
N ASP A 585 -0.11 -27.68 1.11
CA ASP A 585 -1.14 -26.64 1.16
C ASP A 585 -0.84 -25.58 0.11
N VAL A 586 -1.81 -25.28 -0.74
CA VAL A 586 -1.70 -24.25 -1.79
C VAL A 586 -2.81 -23.22 -1.59
N TYR A 587 -2.45 -21.94 -1.54
CA TYR A 587 -3.37 -20.82 -1.31
C TYR A 587 -2.82 -19.51 -1.88
N VAL A 588 -3.67 -18.54 -2.22
CA VAL A 588 -3.26 -17.20 -2.70
C VAL A 588 -2.93 -16.29 -1.52
N SER A 589 -1.90 -15.45 -1.62
CA SER A 589 -1.50 -14.52 -0.55
C SER A 589 -2.64 -13.61 -0.09
N GLY A 590 -3.46 -13.10 -1.02
CA GLY A 590 -4.61 -12.24 -0.72
C GLY A 590 -5.85 -12.99 -0.21
N GLN A 591 -5.84 -14.32 -0.29
CA GLN A 591 -6.91 -15.20 0.19
C GLN A 591 -6.44 -16.06 1.38
N MET A 592 -5.42 -15.57 2.11
CA MET A 592 -4.76 -16.29 3.19
C MET A 592 -5.78 -16.97 4.13
N PRO A 593 -5.51 -18.20 4.58
CA PRO A 593 -6.15 -18.69 5.79
C PRO A 593 -5.86 -17.76 6.97
N ILE A 594 -6.84 -17.60 7.87
CA ILE A 594 -6.61 -17.04 9.20
C ILE A 594 -5.75 -18.04 10.00
N TYR A 595 -4.44 -18.07 9.78
CA TYR A 595 -3.50 -18.81 10.63
C TYR A 595 -3.06 -17.94 11.80
N ASP A 596 -3.19 -18.48 13.01
CA ASP A 596 -2.06 -18.47 13.94
C ASP A 596 -1.18 -19.67 13.57
N TYR A 597 0.12 -19.43 13.42
CA TYR A 597 1.13 -20.40 13.01
C TYR A 597 0.95 -21.82 13.63
N GLY A 598 0.83 -22.83 12.77
CA GLY A 598 0.87 -24.26 13.15
C GLY A 598 -0.49 -24.84 13.43
N GLU A 599 -0.98 -25.72 12.54
CA GLU A 599 -2.09 -26.60 12.91
C GLU A 599 -1.60 -27.56 14.00
N GLU A 600 -2.07 -27.36 15.24
CA GLU A 600 -2.08 -28.45 16.22
C GLU A 600 -3.04 -29.51 15.68
N ILE A 601 -2.51 -30.65 15.23
CA ILE A 601 -3.33 -31.84 14.97
C ILE A 601 -3.99 -32.20 16.30
N VAL A 602 -5.30 -31.99 16.39
CA VAL A 602 -6.12 -32.53 17.47
C VAL A 602 -6.33 -34.01 17.12
N GLU A 603 -5.71 -34.92 17.88
CA GLU A 603 -6.04 -36.34 17.80
C GLU A 603 -7.50 -36.56 18.26
N ASP A 604 -8.23 -37.40 17.52
CA ASP A 604 -9.51 -38.01 17.92
C ASP A 604 -9.42 -38.77 19.27
#